data_AF-A0A2S1SK67-F1
#
_entry.id   AF-A0A2S1SK67-F1
#
_cell.length_a   1.000
_cell.length_b   1.000
_cell.length_c   1.000
_cell.angle_alpha   90.00
_cell.angle_beta   90.00
_cell.angle_gamma   90.00
#
_symmetry.space_group_name_H-M   'P 1'
#
loop_
_entity.id
_entity.type
_entity.pdbx_description
1 polymer ?
#
loop_
_entity_poly.entity_id
_entity_poly.type
_entity_poly.pdbx_seq_one_letter_code
_entity_poly.pdbx_strand_id
1 'polypeptide(L)'
;MNIKDAKQLIIDNYKQVKFLAGYTTDIQDKPYKANNLIQLREALINLENVEMISSEISELKDSALFSSNKDEVYFNSSDRNLIDRNVQRINIGLEFLLNYENRTSLSGVGLDIKLPEIQNFDDLSKVSLDFKKAIELPILDIGNGSYVKIESAESGSIWLKIGVGTIMAVNLIAAICWAAAVIRKKKAEAKIFEEHARTLELKNDALGEIVNAQNQQLKNIIESEAKSIQENNYDSNDPEVLARLKLSIATVSDLIDRGTQILPASDNKDVIKMFPDYSNLNLIESKTKKLME
;
A
#
# COMPACT_ATOMS: atom_id res chain seq x y z
N MET A 1 -2.75 6.01 -11.53
CA MET A 1 -2.07 5.21 -10.47
C MET A 1 -1.00 6.08 -9.81
N ASN A 2 -0.81 6.09 -8.49
CA ASN A 2 0.25 6.89 -7.85
C ASN A 2 1.63 6.30 -8.23
N ILE A 3 2.64 7.16 -8.42
CA ILE A 3 4.02 6.77 -8.74
C ILE A 3 4.60 5.73 -7.78
N LYS A 4 4.21 5.79 -6.50
CA LYS A 4 4.64 4.85 -5.48
C LYS A 4 4.05 3.46 -5.69
N ASP A 5 2.76 3.38 -6.00
CA ASP A 5 2.09 2.12 -6.34
C ASP A 5 2.66 1.55 -7.65
N ALA A 6 3.09 2.43 -8.56
CA ALA A 6 3.72 2.07 -9.82
C ALA A 6 5.18 1.63 -9.71
N LYS A 7 5.90 1.97 -8.62
CA LYS A 7 7.36 1.78 -8.52
C LYS A 7 7.79 0.34 -8.79
N GLN A 8 7.20 -0.61 -8.05
CA GLN A 8 7.56 -2.03 -8.19
C GLN A 8 7.21 -2.56 -9.58
N LEU A 9 6.03 -2.20 -10.08
CA LEU A 9 5.58 -2.53 -11.43
C LEU A 9 6.55 -2.01 -12.50
N ILE A 10 7.04 -0.78 -12.35
CA ILE A 10 8.03 -0.18 -13.26
C ILE A 10 9.35 -0.93 -13.17
N ILE A 11 9.87 -1.20 -11.98
CA ILE A 11 11.15 -1.92 -11.79
C ILE A 11 11.12 -3.30 -12.45
N ASP A 12 10.03 -4.04 -12.28
CA ASP A 12 9.90 -5.41 -12.76
C ASP A 12 9.84 -5.49 -14.30
N ASN A 13 9.28 -4.46 -14.94
CA ASN A 13 9.05 -4.44 -16.39
C ASN A 13 10.10 -3.61 -17.17
N TYR A 14 10.80 -2.67 -16.52
CA TYR A 14 11.71 -1.72 -17.19
C TYR A 14 12.76 -2.39 -18.09
N LYS A 15 13.36 -3.49 -17.61
CA LYS A 15 14.40 -4.21 -18.38
C LYS A 15 13.86 -4.89 -19.64
N GLN A 16 12.55 -5.15 -19.69
CA GLN A 16 11.85 -5.86 -20.76
C GLN A 16 11.33 -4.91 -21.84
N VAL A 17 11.25 -3.59 -21.56
CA VAL A 17 10.88 -2.55 -22.53
C VAL A 17 12.07 -2.24 -23.46
N LYS A 18 12.42 -3.21 -24.30
CA LYS A 18 13.50 -3.10 -25.28
C LYS A 18 13.03 -3.56 -26.65
N PHE A 19 13.28 -2.73 -27.65
CA PHE A 19 13.01 -3.05 -29.03
C PHE A 19 14.33 -3.14 -29.79
N LEU A 20 14.60 -4.30 -30.38
CA LEU A 20 15.78 -4.55 -31.19
C LEU A 20 15.33 -5.14 -32.52
N ALA A 21 15.52 -4.39 -33.59
CA ALA A 21 15.24 -4.83 -34.95
C ALA A 21 16.51 -4.78 -35.79
N GLY A 22 16.85 -5.91 -36.43
CA GLY A 22 17.96 -6.04 -37.36
C GLY A 22 17.50 -5.89 -38.81
N TYR A 23 18.37 -5.38 -39.67
CA TYR A 23 18.12 -5.35 -41.10
C TYR A 23 18.28 -6.77 -41.69
N THR A 24 17.35 -7.16 -42.56
CA THR A 24 17.35 -8.42 -43.30
C THR A 24 16.92 -8.18 -44.75
N THR A 25 17.48 -8.97 -45.66
CA THR A 25 17.14 -8.97 -47.08
C THR A 25 16.02 -9.96 -47.43
N ASP A 26 15.45 -10.66 -46.46
CA ASP A 26 14.48 -11.75 -46.68
C ASP A 26 13.16 -11.26 -47.30
N ILE A 27 12.75 -10.02 -46.98
CA ILE A 27 11.48 -9.42 -47.42
C ILE A 27 11.72 -7.98 -47.86
N GLN A 28 11.63 -7.72 -49.17
CA GLN A 28 11.94 -6.40 -49.76
C GLN A 28 11.09 -5.25 -49.17
N ASP A 29 9.80 -5.49 -48.93
CA ASP A 29 8.88 -4.47 -48.40
C ASP A 29 8.98 -4.29 -46.87
N LYS A 30 9.59 -5.24 -46.18
CA LYS A 30 9.70 -5.26 -44.71
C LYS A 30 11.11 -5.72 -44.28
N PRO A 31 12.13 -4.89 -44.52
CA PRO A 31 13.52 -5.31 -44.36
C PRO A 31 14.01 -5.30 -42.91
N TYR A 32 13.14 -5.09 -41.92
CA TYR A 32 13.52 -5.11 -40.51
C TYR A 32 12.86 -6.28 -39.80
N LYS A 33 13.65 -7.13 -39.15
CA LYS A 33 13.18 -8.24 -38.33
C LYS A 33 13.48 -7.96 -36.87
N ALA A 34 12.45 -8.02 -36.02
CA ALA A 34 12.61 -7.96 -34.57
C ALA A 34 12.25 -9.31 -33.94
N ASN A 35 12.95 -9.67 -32.87
CA ASN A 35 12.74 -10.88 -32.08
C ASN A 35 12.42 -10.51 -30.62
N ASN A 36 12.00 -11.49 -29.82
CA ASN A 36 11.67 -11.31 -28.40
C ASN A 36 10.55 -10.28 -28.15
N LEU A 37 9.57 -10.25 -29.06
CA LEU A 37 8.44 -9.33 -29.00
C LEU A 37 7.42 -9.70 -27.92
N ILE A 38 7.37 -10.95 -27.48
CA ILE A 38 6.44 -11.39 -26.42
C ILE A 38 6.74 -10.64 -25.13
N GLN A 39 7.99 -10.63 -24.67
CA GLN A 39 8.40 -9.95 -23.43
C GLN A 39 8.12 -8.44 -23.49
N LEU A 40 8.40 -7.81 -24.64
CA LEU A 40 8.09 -6.40 -24.86
C LEU A 40 6.58 -6.14 -24.74
N ARG A 41 5.74 -6.94 -25.40
CA ARG A 41 4.27 -6.77 -25.34
C ARG A 41 3.72 -6.97 -23.93
N GLU A 42 4.18 -8.00 -23.23
CA GLU A 42 3.77 -8.27 -21.83
C GLU A 42 4.13 -7.09 -20.92
N ALA A 43 5.36 -6.58 -21.04
CA ALA A 43 5.79 -5.41 -20.27
C ALA A 43 4.93 -4.17 -20.57
N LEU A 44 4.60 -3.92 -21.84
CA LEU A 44 3.73 -2.80 -22.24
C LEU A 44 2.30 -2.94 -21.71
N ILE A 45 1.75 -4.16 -21.69
CA ILE A 45 0.42 -4.43 -21.12
C ILE A 45 0.43 -4.17 -19.61
N ASN A 46 1.45 -4.65 -18.89
CA ASN A 46 1.58 -4.43 -17.46
C ASN A 46 1.67 -2.93 -17.11
N LEU A 47 2.32 -2.15 -17.97
CA LEU A 47 2.56 -0.72 -17.76
C LEU A 47 1.45 0.21 -18.25
N GLU A 48 0.37 -0.32 -18.84
CA GLU A 48 -0.71 0.47 -19.44
C GLU A 48 -1.38 1.46 -18.47
N ASN A 49 -1.47 1.09 -17.20
CA ASN A 49 -2.09 1.92 -16.15
C ASN A 49 -1.18 3.06 -15.65
N VAL A 50 0.03 3.20 -16.19
CA VAL A 50 0.94 4.31 -15.88
C VAL A 50 0.59 5.50 -16.77
N GLU A 51 -0.17 6.45 -16.22
CA GLU A 51 -0.75 7.59 -16.94
C GLU A 51 0.27 8.37 -17.80
N MET A 52 1.49 8.58 -17.29
CA MET A 52 2.53 9.37 -17.96
C MET A 52 3.04 8.78 -19.28
N ILE A 53 2.87 7.47 -19.50
CA ILE A 53 3.33 6.75 -20.71
C ILE A 53 2.18 6.08 -21.48
N SER A 54 0.93 6.31 -21.03
CA SER A 54 -0.25 5.64 -21.55
C SER A 54 -0.53 5.99 -23.03
N SER A 55 -0.22 7.22 -23.45
CA SER A 55 -0.32 7.66 -24.84
C SER A 55 0.60 6.86 -25.76
N GLU A 56 1.86 6.69 -25.38
CA GLU A 56 2.86 5.97 -26.14
C GLU A 56 2.55 4.47 -26.21
N ILE A 57 2.05 3.89 -25.12
CA ILE A 57 1.58 2.50 -25.10
C ILE A 57 0.40 2.32 -26.05
N SER A 58 -0.55 3.25 -26.05
CA SER A 58 -1.72 3.20 -26.94
C SER A 58 -1.30 3.25 -28.41
N GLU A 59 -0.39 4.18 -28.77
CA GLU A 59 0.17 4.24 -30.13
C GLU A 59 0.91 2.95 -30.54
N LEU A 60 1.59 2.29 -29.59
CA LEU A 60 2.25 1.01 -29.85
C LEU A 60 1.25 -0.13 -30.05
N LYS A 61 0.15 -0.16 -29.29
CA LYS A 61 -0.92 -1.16 -29.44
C LYS A 61 -1.63 -1.07 -30.78
N ASP A 62 -1.75 0.14 -31.33
CA ASP A 62 -2.31 0.36 -32.67
C ASP A 62 -1.31 0.09 -33.80
N SER A 63 -0.03 -0.14 -33.47
CA SER A 63 1.04 -0.35 -34.45
C SER A 63 1.18 -1.81 -34.90
N ALA A 64 2.04 -2.02 -35.91
CA ALA A 64 2.43 -3.35 -36.38
C ALA A 64 2.99 -4.26 -35.28
N LEU A 65 3.47 -3.71 -34.16
CA LEU A 65 3.98 -4.49 -33.02
C LEU A 65 2.95 -5.46 -32.45
N PHE A 66 1.68 -5.05 -32.36
CA PHE A 66 0.57 -5.83 -31.79
C PHE A 66 -0.32 -6.49 -32.86
N SER A 67 0.03 -6.37 -34.13
CA SER A 67 -0.71 -7.00 -35.25
C SER A 67 -0.61 -8.54 -35.28
N SER A 68 0.29 -9.13 -34.50
CA SER A 68 0.57 -10.57 -34.47
C SER A 68 1.05 -10.98 -33.09
N ASN A 69 0.70 -12.20 -32.66
CA ASN A 69 1.18 -12.79 -31.41
C ASN A 69 2.52 -13.51 -31.55
N LYS A 70 3.13 -13.50 -32.74
CA LYS A 70 4.43 -14.12 -32.97
C LYS A 70 5.53 -13.36 -32.21
N ASP A 71 6.52 -14.10 -31.74
CA ASP A 71 7.71 -13.54 -31.09
C ASP A 71 8.67 -12.84 -32.08
N GLU A 72 8.43 -13.07 -33.37
CA GLU A 72 9.15 -12.48 -34.48
C GLU A 72 8.18 -11.81 -35.45
N VAL A 73 8.48 -10.56 -35.84
CA VAL A 73 7.71 -9.81 -36.84
C VAL A 73 8.67 -9.02 -37.75
N TYR A 74 8.26 -8.90 -39.01
CA TYR A 74 8.93 -8.08 -40.01
C TYR A 74 8.23 -6.71 -40.14
N PHE A 75 9.01 -5.65 -40.25
CA PHE A 75 8.57 -4.25 -40.27
C PHE A 75 9.14 -3.51 -41.48
N ASN A 76 8.37 -2.55 -41.98
CA ASN A 76 8.92 -1.53 -42.88
C ASN A 76 9.65 -0.44 -42.06
N SER A 77 10.33 0.48 -42.75
CA SER A 77 11.08 1.56 -42.08
C SER A 77 10.21 2.48 -41.22
N SER A 78 8.99 2.77 -41.67
CA SER A 78 8.05 3.65 -40.96
C SER A 78 7.57 3.04 -39.66
N ASP A 79 7.14 1.78 -39.69
CA ASP A 79 6.71 1.01 -38.52
C ASP A 79 7.86 0.87 -37.53
N ARG A 80 9.06 0.51 -38.00
CA ARG A 80 10.26 0.38 -37.17
C ARG A 80 10.60 1.69 -36.46
N ASN A 81 10.51 2.82 -37.14
CA ASN A 81 10.80 4.14 -36.55
C ASN A 81 9.72 4.58 -35.56
N LEU A 82 8.45 4.30 -35.83
CA LEU A 82 7.35 4.58 -34.90
C LEU A 82 7.53 3.79 -33.61
N ILE A 83 7.82 2.49 -33.72
CA ILE A 83 8.02 1.61 -32.57
C ILE A 83 9.24 2.05 -31.77
N ASP A 84 10.38 2.25 -32.43
CA ASP A 84 11.63 2.67 -31.77
C ASP A 84 11.46 3.99 -31.01
N ARG A 85 10.81 4.98 -31.64
CA ARG A 85 10.54 6.28 -31.01
C ARG A 85 9.66 6.15 -29.77
N ASN A 86 8.57 5.39 -29.85
CA ASN A 86 7.64 5.26 -28.73
C ASN A 86 8.24 4.42 -27.60
N VAL A 87 8.99 3.35 -27.92
CA VAL A 87 9.75 2.59 -26.91
C VAL A 87 10.81 3.47 -26.22
N GLN A 88 11.51 4.33 -26.95
CA GLN A 88 12.45 5.28 -26.35
C GLN A 88 11.76 6.28 -25.43
N ARG A 89 10.62 6.85 -25.85
CA ARG A 89 9.83 7.76 -25.01
C ARG A 89 9.32 7.10 -23.73
N ILE A 90 8.84 5.86 -23.83
CA ILE A 90 8.44 5.06 -22.67
C ILE A 90 9.63 4.89 -21.73
N ASN A 91 10.79 4.46 -22.25
CA ASN A 91 11.99 4.30 -21.42
C ASN A 91 12.41 5.59 -20.72
N ILE A 92 12.40 6.73 -21.42
CA ILE A 92 12.67 8.05 -20.83
C ILE A 92 11.64 8.38 -19.73
N GLY A 93 10.34 8.14 -19.99
CA GLY A 93 9.28 8.36 -19.02
C GLY A 93 9.44 7.50 -17.77
N LEU A 94 9.71 6.21 -17.93
CA LEU A 94 9.97 5.27 -16.83
C LEU A 94 11.20 5.66 -16.03
N GLU A 95 12.31 6.01 -16.71
CA GLU A 95 13.54 6.46 -16.06
C GLU A 95 13.32 7.76 -15.29
N PHE A 96 12.58 8.71 -15.87
CA PHE A 96 12.21 9.95 -15.19
C PHE A 96 11.40 9.67 -13.93
N LEU A 97 10.40 8.79 -14.00
CA LEU A 97 9.57 8.42 -12.85
C LEU A 97 10.41 7.79 -11.73
N LEU A 98 11.29 6.84 -12.06
CA LEU A 98 12.19 6.21 -11.10
C LEU A 98 13.17 7.24 -10.49
N ASN A 99 13.73 8.13 -11.30
CA ASN A 99 14.65 9.16 -10.81
C ASN A 99 13.94 10.21 -9.95
N TYR A 100 12.72 10.58 -10.30
CA TYR A 100 11.90 11.50 -9.51
C TYR A 100 11.55 10.87 -8.16
N GLU A 101 11.13 9.61 -8.14
CA GLU A 101 10.84 8.88 -6.90
C GLU A 101 12.08 8.78 -6.02
N ASN A 102 13.21 8.31 -6.54
CA ASN A 102 14.46 8.21 -5.78
C ASN A 102 14.96 9.55 -5.20
N ARG A 103 14.62 10.68 -5.84
CA ARG A 103 15.01 12.02 -5.37
C ARG A 103 14.03 12.63 -4.37
N THR A 104 12.78 12.16 -4.37
CA THR A 104 11.70 12.65 -3.50
C THR A 104 11.35 11.69 -2.38
N SER A 105 11.86 10.45 -2.44
CA SER A 105 11.91 9.52 -1.33
C SER A 105 12.87 10.08 -0.29
N LEU A 106 12.31 10.59 0.80
CA LEU A 106 13.12 10.97 1.97
C LEU A 106 13.70 9.69 2.55
N SER A 107 15.02 9.54 2.48
CA SER A 107 15.75 8.49 3.17
C SER A 107 15.71 8.78 4.67
N GLY A 108 14.81 8.12 5.40
CA GLY A 108 14.60 8.38 6.80
C GLY A 108 13.87 7.26 7.53
N VAL A 109 13.97 7.30 8.86
CA VAL A 109 13.18 6.44 9.73
C VAL A 109 11.81 7.09 9.91
N GLY A 110 10.83 6.60 9.14
CA GLY A 110 9.55 7.26 8.97
C GLY A 110 8.41 6.33 8.53
N LEU A 111 7.26 6.93 8.33
CA LEU A 111 6.01 6.30 7.94
C LEU A 111 5.43 7.04 6.74
N ASP A 112 4.84 6.27 5.83
CA ASP A 112 4.00 6.79 4.78
C ASP A 112 2.54 6.49 5.11
N ILE A 113 1.74 7.54 5.17
CA ILE A 113 0.34 7.46 5.60
C ILE A 113 -0.57 7.95 4.50
N LYS A 114 -1.41 7.05 3.99
CA LYS A 114 -2.52 7.40 3.13
C LYS A 114 -3.64 7.94 4.00
N LEU A 115 -4.01 9.20 3.80
CA LEU A 115 -5.18 9.83 4.38
C LEU A 115 -6.47 9.08 3.97
N PRO A 116 -7.51 9.08 4.81
CA PRO A 116 -8.84 8.69 4.37
C PRO A 116 -9.41 9.75 3.42
N GLU A 117 -10.61 9.51 2.89
CA GLU A 117 -11.32 10.53 2.11
C GLU A 117 -11.65 11.75 2.99
N ILE A 118 -11.27 12.95 2.52
CA ILE A 118 -11.44 14.22 3.24
C ILE A 118 -12.20 15.17 2.32
N GLN A 119 -13.37 15.64 2.78
CA GLN A 119 -14.22 16.54 1.98
C GLN A 119 -14.06 18.01 2.37
N ASN A 120 -13.71 18.28 3.63
CA ASN A 120 -13.63 19.64 4.18
C ASN A 120 -12.57 19.74 5.30
N PHE A 121 -12.35 20.96 5.79
CA PHE A 121 -11.36 21.23 6.84
C PHE A 121 -11.72 20.64 8.21
N ASP A 122 -13.00 20.44 8.51
CA ASP A 122 -13.42 19.80 9.76
C ASP A 122 -13.05 18.32 9.75
N ASP A 123 -13.20 17.65 8.61
CA ASP A 123 -12.76 16.26 8.41
C ASP A 123 -11.24 16.14 8.55
N LEU A 124 -10.48 17.05 7.93
CA LEU A 124 -9.03 17.10 8.08
C LEU A 124 -8.60 17.29 9.54
N SER A 125 -9.28 18.18 10.27
CA SER A 125 -9.02 18.45 11.68
C SER A 125 -9.27 17.21 12.54
N LYS A 126 -10.40 16.52 12.34
CA LYS A 126 -10.72 15.26 13.03
C LYS A 126 -9.67 14.19 12.73
N VAL A 127 -9.34 13.99 11.45
CA VAL A 127 -8.33 13.01 11.02
C VAL A 127 -6.96 13.30 11.61
N SER A 128 -6.57 14.58 11.67
CA SER A 128 -5.31 14.99 12.31
C SER A 128 -5.31 14.70 13.82
N LEU A 129 -6.44 14.91 14.49
CA LEU A 129 -6.60 14.55 15.91
C LEU A 129 -6.55 13.03 16.12
N ASP A 130 -7.12 12.25 15.20
CA ASP A 130 -7.07 10.80 15.23
C ASP A 130 -5.64 10.31 15.04
N PHE A 131 -4.88 10.86 14.09
CA PHE A 131 -3.45 10.54 13.93
C PHE A 131 -2.63 10.96 15.13
N LYS A 132 -2.94 12.09 15.78
CA LYS A 132 -2.28 12.48 17.02
C LYS A 132 -2.48 11.43 18.12
N LYS A 133 -3.71 10.95 18.31
CA LYS A 133 -4.02 9.91 19.32
C LYS A 133 -3.40 8.56 18.95
N ALA A 134 -3.45 8.21 17.67
CA ALA A 134 -3.06 6.90 17.16
C ALA A 134 -1.54 6.73 17.02
N ILE A 135 -0.82 7.79 16.68
CA ILE A 135 0.59 7.71 16.24
C ILE A 135 1.47 8.59 17.11
N GLU A 136 1.14 9.88 17.24
CA GLU A 136 1.99 10.84 17.95
C GLU A 136 2.12 10.50 19.43
N LEU A 137 1.01 10.28 20.14
CA LEU A 137 1.06 9.98 21.58
C LEU A 137 1.85 8.68 21.89
N PRO A 138 1.57 7.53 21.25
CA PRO A 138 2.34 6.31 21.52
C PRO A 138 3.84 6.44 21.24
N ILE A 139 4.23 7.18 20.20
CA ILE A 139 5.65 7.41 19.87
C ILE A 139 6.34 8.27 20.93
N LEU A 140 5.69 9.33 21.38
CA LEU A 140 6.24 10.23 22.39
C LEU A 140 6.43 9.54 23.74
N ASP A 141 5.57 8.57 24.08
CA ASP A 141 5.67 7.79 25.32
C ASP A 141 6.95 6.93 25.42
N ILE A 142 7.64 6.62 24.30
CA ILE A 142 8.88 5.80 24.31
C ILE A 142 10.11 6.63 24.74
N GLY A 143 10.04 7.97 24.74
CA GLY A 143 11.02 8.87 25.38
C GLY A 143 12.44 8.99 24.74
N ASN A 144 12.81 8.13 23.79
CA ASN A 144 14.21 7.98 23.34
C ASN A 144 14.53 8.70 22.01
N GLY A 145 14.38 10.02 21.95
CA GLY A 145 14.69 10.80 20.73
C GLY A 145 13.72 10.60 19.56
N SER A 146 12.59 9.95 19.84
CA SER A 146 11.49 9.81 18.89
C SER A 146 10.71 11.12 18.82
N TYR A 147 10.26 11.47 17.62
CA TYR A 147 9.44 12.67 17.37
C TYR A 147 8.40 12.31 16.33
N VAL A 148 7.43 13.18 16.07
CA VAL A 148 6.53 13.05 14.92
C VAL A 148 6.54 14.36 14.18
N LYS A 149 6.95 14.33 12.91
CA LYS A 149 6.97 15.52 12.06
C LYS A 149 6.50 15.15 10.66
N ILE A 150 5.55 15.93 10.14
CA ILE A 150 5.18 15.86 8.73
C ILE A 150 6.34 16.45 7.93
N GLU A 151 6.99 15.62 7.12
CA GLU A 151 8.14 16.02 6.31
C GLU A 151 7.70 16.53 4.94
N SER A 152 6.69 15.89 4.36
CA SER A 152 6.09 16.33 3.10
C SER A 152 4.69 15.73 2.92
N ALA A 153 3.94 16.35 2.01
CA ALA A 153 2.75 15.79 1.39
C ALA A 153 3.02 15.72 -0.11
N GLU A 154 2.76 14.58 -0.74
CA GLU A 154 3.02 14.42 -2.17
C GLU A 154 2.00 15.22 -3.00
N SER A 155 2.47 15.94 -4.03
CA SER A 155 1.64 16.83 -4.85
C SER A 155 0.57 16.03 -5.61
N GLY A 156 -0.70 16.37 -5.39
CA GLY A 156 -1.85 15.64 -5.94
C GLY A 156 -2.24 14.37 -5.18
N SER A 157 -1.64 14.10 -4.01
CA SER A 157 -1.81 12.82 -3.33
C SER A 157 -2.47 12.93 -1.95
N ILE A 158 -3.04 11.79 -1.57
CA ILE A 158 -3.62 11.43 -0.29
C ILE A 158 -2.50 11.00 0.70
N TRP A 159 -1.21 11.01 0.32
CA TRP A 159 -0.13 10.45 1.13
C TRP A 159 0.69 11.51 1.87
N LEU A 160 0.88 11.30 3.18
CA LEU A 160 1.76 12.06 4.05
C LEU A 160 3.02 11.26 4.37
N LYS A 161 4.18 11.93 4.31
CA LYS A 161 5.45 11.39 4.80
C LYS A 161 5.72 11.93 6.20
N ILE A 162 5.87 11.03 7.16
CA ILE A 162 6.04 11.35 8.57
C ILE A 162 7.37 10.80 9.07
N GLY A 163 8.26 11.68 9.54
CA GLY A 163 9.47 11.29 10.24
C GLY A 163 9.16 10.92 11.68
N VAL A 164 9.66 9.76 12.15
CA VAL A 164 9.44 9.26 13.52
C VAL A 164 10.70 9.19 14.40
N GLY A 165 11.86 9.47 13.82
CA GLY A 165 13.15 9.56 14.52
C GLY A 165 13.85 8.23 14.78
N THR A 166 13.15 7.19 15.25
CA THR A 166 13.79 5.90 15.65
C THR A 166 13.10 4.67 15.07
N ILE A 167 13.88 3.59 14.88
CA ILE A 167 13.33 2.33 14.33
C ILE A 167 12.38 1.66 15.33
N MET A 168 12.59 1.90 16.63
CA MET A 168 11.68 1.45 17.68
C MET A 168 10.30 2.09 17.52
N ALA A 169 10.23 3.38 17.19
CA ALA A 169 8.96 4.05 16.90
C ALA A 169 8.27 3.44 15.67
N VAL A 170 9.01 3.11 14.60
CA VAL A 170 8.45 2.41 13.43
C VAL A 170 7.89 1.04 13.83
N ASN A 171 8.65 0.26 14.62
CA ASN A 171 8.23 -1.07 15.07
C ASN A 171 6.99 -1.03 15.98
N LEU A 172 6.90 -0.03 16.87
CA LEU A 172 5.72 0.20 17.70
C LEU A 172 4.50 0.45 16.82
N ILE A 173 4.60 1.36 15.84
CA ILE A 173 3.49 1.65 14.94
C ILE A 173 3.13 0.43 14.09
N ALA A 174 4.11 -0.37 13.67
CA ALA A 174 3.85 -1.63 12.96
C ALA A 174 3.01 -2.59 13.83
N ALA A 175 3.35 -2.71 15.12
CA ALA A 175 2.61 -3.55 16.07
C ALA A 175 1.17 -3.03 16.29
N ILE A 176 0.99 -1.72 16.43
CA ILE A 176 -0.33 -1.07 16.52
C ILE A 176 -1.15 -1.32 15.26
N CYS A 177 -0.57 -1.14 14.07
CA CYS A 177 -1.26 -1.37 12.79
C CYS A 177 -1.68 -2.83 12.64
N TRP A 178 -0.84 -3.77 13.07
CA TRP A 178 -1.17 -5.19 13.05
C TRP A 178 -2.34 -5.51 13.96
N ALA A 179 -2.29 -5.06 15.22
CA ALA A 179 -3.38 -5.24 16.17
C ALA A 179 -4.68 -4.61 15.64
N ALA A 180 -4.61 -3.39 15.09
CA ALA A 180 -5.74 -2.69 14.50
C ALA A 180 -6.36 -3.46 13.31
N ALA A 181 -5.53 -4.07 12.46
CA ALA A 181 -6.01 -4.88 11.35
C ALA A 181 -6.71 -6.17 11.84
N VAL A 182 -6.22 -6.81 12.91
CA VAL A 182 -6.91 -7.93 13.57
C VAL A 182 -8.27 -7.51 14.13
N ILE A 183 -8.33 -6.37 14.80
CA ILE A 183 -9.58 -5.79 15.34
C ILE A 183 -10.57 -5.49 14.21
N ARG A 184 -10.10 -4.88 13.11
CA ARG A 184 -10.93 -4.63 11.93
C ARG A 184 -11.51 -5.93 11.37
N LYS A 185 -10.69 -6.96 11.17
CA LYS A 185 -11.16 -8.27 10.69
C LYS A 185 -12.26 -8.82 11.59
N LYS A 186 -12.07 -8.75 12.92
CA LYS A 186 -13.07 -9.20 13.89
C LYS A 186 -14.37 -8.39 13.84
N LYS A 187 -14.30 -7.07 13.64
CA LYS A 187 -15.49 -6.22 13.42
C LYS A 187 -16.23 -6.61 12.14
N ALA A 188 -15.51 -6.89 11.05
CA ALA A 188 -16.11 -7.31 9.80
C ALA A 188 -16.80 -8.68 9.92
N GLU A 189 -16.16 -9.65 10.57
CA GLU A 189 -16.75 -10.97 10.89
C GLU A 189 -18.00 -10.81 11.77
N ALA A 190 -17.95 -9.96 12.79
CA ALA A 190 -19.07 -9.68 13.68
C ALA A 190 -20.27 -9.11 12.92
N LYS A 191 -20.05 -8.14 12.03
CA LYS A 191 -21.09 -7.54 11.19
C LYS A 191 -21.75 -8.55 10.25
N ILE A 192 -20.97 -9.43 9.62
CA ILE A 192 -21.52 -10.48 8.76
C ILE A 192 -22.39 -11.44 9.58
N PHE A 193 -21.93 -11.82 10.78
CA PHE A 193 -22.70 -12.67 11.67
C PHE A 193 -23.99 -12.01 12.13
N GLU A 194 -23.97 -10.71 12.44
CA GLU A 194 -25.16 -9.94 12.82
C GLU A 194 -26.21 -9.93 11.70
N GLU A 195 -25.81 -9.68 10.45
CA GLU A 195 -26.75 -9.70 9.31
C GLU A 195 -27.30 -11.11 9.04
N HIS A 196 -26.48 -12.15 9.22
CA HIS A 196 -26.95 -13.53 9.12
C HIS A 196 -27.96 -13.88 10.23
N ALA A 197 -27.66 -13.48 11.47
CA ALA A 197 -28.53 -13.64 12.62
C ALA A 197 -29.87 -12.92 12.45
N ARG A 198 -29.88 -11.73 11.84
CA ARG A 198 -31.12 -11.01 11.45
C ARG A 198 -31.90 -11.75 10.37
N THR A 199 -31.22 -12.33 9.38
CA THR A 199 -31.85 -13.11 8.30
C THR A 199 -32.52 -14.38 8.84
N LEU A 200 -31.98 -14.96 9.92
CA LEU A 200 -32.56 -16.11 10.62
C LEU A 200 -33.74 -15.76 11.54
N GLU A 201 -34.23 -14.51 11.51
CA GLU A 201 -35.32 -13.99 12.34
C GLU A 201 -35.13 -14.28 13.84
N LEU A 202 -33.87 -14.25 14.30
CA LEU A 202 -33.59 -14.37 15.73
C LEU A 202 -34.29 -13.24 16.49
N LYS A 203 -34.85 -13.58 17.66
CA LYS A 203 -35.53 -12.60 18.51
C LYS A 203 -34.58 -11.44 18.82
N ASN A 204 -35.11 -10.21 18.80
CA ASN A 204 -34.34 -8.99 19.05
C ASN A 204 -33.50 -9.05 20.34
N ASP A 205 -33.99 -9.70 21.39
CA ASP A 205 -33.26 -9.87 22.66
C ASP A 205 -32.01 -10.74 22.49
N ALA A 206 -32.11 -11.84 21.73
CA ALA A 206 -30.99 -12.73 21.43
C ALA A 206 -29.94 -12.05 20.54
N LEU A 207 -30.39 -11.23 19.57
CA LEU A 207 -29.50 -10.40 18.76
C LEU A 207 -28.73 -9.39 19.63
N GLY A 208 -29.41 -8.75 20.59
CA GLY A 208 -28.78 -7.84 21.55
C GLY A 208 -27.70 -8.51 22.40
N GLU A 209 -27.97 -9.71 22.91
CA GLU A 209 -26.98 -10.49 23.67
C GLU A 209 -25.75 -10.85 22.83
N ILE A 210 -25.94 -11.26 21.58
CA ILE A 210 -24.86 -11.57 20.64
C ILE A 210 -23.97 -10.35 20.40
N VAL A 211 -24.57 -9.19 20.09
CA VAL A 211 -23.84 -7.94 19.85
C VAL A 211 -23.05 -7.53 21.09
N ASN A 212 -23.65 -7.65 22.28
CA ASN A 212 -22.96 -7.37 23.54
C ASN A 212 -21.78 -8.30 23.78
N ALA A 213 -21.94 -9.61 23.54
CA ALA A 213 -20.86 -10.59 23.67
C ALA A 213 -19.71 -10.30 22.68
N GLN A 214 -20.03 -9.95 21.43
CA GLN A 214 -19.03 -9.56 20.43
C GLN A 214 -18.27 -8.29 20.82
N ASN A 215 -18.98 -7.27 21.32
CA ASN A 215 -18.34 -6.03 21.80
C ASN A 215 -17.42 -6.30 22.98
N GLN A 216 -17.81 -7.19 23.90
CA GLN A 216 -16.97 -7.58 25.03
C GLN A 216 -15.73 -8.36 24.56
N GLN A 217 -15.91 -9.29 23.62
CA GLN A 217 -14.81 -10.02 23.02
C GLN A 217 -13.82 -9.07 22.33
N LEU A 218 -14.31 -8.06 21.59
CA LEU A 218 -13.47 -7.07 20.94
C LEU A 218 -12.64 -6.28 21.96
N LYS A 219 -13.25 -5.84 23.07
CA LYS A 219 -12.54 -5.16 24.16
C LYS A 219 -11.44 -6.03 24.76
N ASN A 220 -11.71 -7.32 24.97
CA ASN A 220 -10.74 -8.26 25.50
C ASN A 220 -9.55 -8.45 24.54
N ILE A 221 -9.81 -8.53 23.23
CA ILE A 221 -8.74 -8.62 22.22
C ILE A 221 -7.91 -7.34 22.20
N ILE A 222 -8.55 -6.16 22.18
CA ILE A 222 -7.84 -4.87 22.23
C ILE A 222 -6.95 -4.79 23.47
N GLU A 223 -7.46 -5.23 24.63
CA GLU A 223 -6.68 -5.24 25.86
C GLU A 223 -5.49 -6.21 25.80
N SER A 224 -5.69 -7.42 25.28
CA SER A 224 -4.62 -8.41 25.12
C SER A 224 -3.52 -7.91 24.19
N GLU A 225 -3.89 -7.36 23.04
CA GLU A 225 -2.92 -6.81 22.07
C GLU A 225 -2.20 -5.59 22.65
N ALA A 226 -2.91 -4.69 23.33
CA ALA A 226 -2.30 -3.52 23.96
C ALA A 226 -1.29 -3.91 25.05
N LYS A 227 -1.61 -4.90 25.89
CA LYS A 227 -0.65 -5.42 26.89
C LYS A 227 0.58 -6.01 26.24
N SER A 228 0.41 -6.82 25.20
CA SER A 228 1.54 -7.40 24.47
C SER A 228 2.41 -6.34 23.81
N ILE A 229 1.82 -5.29 23.25
CA ILE A 229 2.57 -4.16 22.69
C ILE A 229 3.33 -3.42 23.80
N GLN A 230 2.69 -3.20 24.95
CA GLN A 230 3.31 -2.54 26.10
C GLN A 230 4.56 -3.30 26.57
N GLU A 231 4.41 -4.59 26.86
CA GLU A 231 5.48 -5.46 27.37
C GLU A 231 6.69 -5.54 26.43
N ASN A 232 6.48 -5.41 25.11
CA ASN A 232 7.54 -5.54 24.12
C ASN A 232 8.20 -4.21 23.72
N ASN A 233 7.57 -3.06 24.02
CA ASN A 233 8.02 -1.75 23.50
C ASN A 233 8.24 -0.69 24.57
N TYR A 234 7.80 -0.92 25.81
CA TYR A 234 7.92 0.04 26.91
C TYR A 234 8.57 -0.62 28.13
N ASP A 235 9.41 0.14 28.83
CA ASP A 235 10.08 -0.33 30.05
C ASP A 235 9.16 -0.31 31.29
N SER A 236 7.99 0.36 31.19
CA SER A 236 7.04 0.54 32.27
C SER A 236 5.67 -0.06 31.98
N ASN A 237 5.11 -0.75 32.98
CA ASN A 237 3.73 -1.23 33.00
C ASN A 237 2.77 -0.14 33.50
N ASP A 238 2.89 1.08 32.97
CA ASP A 238 2.02 2.20 33.31
C ASP A 238 0.58 1.96 32.76
N PRO A 239 -0.45 1.97 33.62
CA PRO A 239 -1.85 1.88 33.18
C PRO A 239 -2.27 2.97 32.19
N GLU A 240 -1.67 4.16 32.24
CA GLU A 240 -1.99 5.23 31.30
C GLU A 240 -1.48 4.93 29.89
N VAL A 241 -0.26 4.40 29.77
CA VAL A 241 0.31 3.95 28.49
C VAL A 241 -0.58 2.84 27.91
N LEU A 242 -1.03 1.89 28.73
CA LEU A 242 -1.96 0.87 28.29
C LEU A 242 -3.26 1.45 27.76
N ALA A 243 -3.85 2.43 28.46
CA ALA A 243 -5.07 3.10 28.01
C ALA A 243 -4.88 3.85 26.68
N ARG A 244 -3.73 4.52 26.50
CA ARG A 244 -3.36 5.19 25.25
C ARG A 244 -3.14 4.20 24.11
N LEU A 245 -2.51 3.06 24.35
CA LEU A 245 -2.37 1.99 23.36
C LEU A 245 -3.72 1.41 22.93
N LYS A 246 -4.62 1.13 23.88
CA LYS A 246 -5.99 0.69 23.58
C LYS A 246 -6.71 1.70 22.68
N LEU A 247 -6.62 2.99 23.01
CA LEU A 247 -7.19 4.08 22.21
C LEU A 247 -6.56 4.13 20.82
N SER A 248 -5.24 4.01 20.73
CA SER A 248 -4.50 4.03 19.47
C SER A 248 -4.94 2.88 18.55
N ILE A 249 -4.94 1.63 19.04
CA ILE A 249 -5.38 0.45 18.26
C ILE A 249 -6.81 0.63 17.75
N ALA A 250 -7.73 1.09 18.59
CA ALA A 250 -9.12 1.32 18.21
C ALA A 250 -9.24 2.42 17.14
N THR A 251 -8.47 3.50 17.28
CA THR A 251 -8.46 4.64 16.36
C THR A 251 -7.85 4.25 15.01
N VAL A 252 -6.74 3.52 15.01
CA VAL A 252 -6.13 2.99 13.77
C VAL A 252 -7.09 2.01 13.08
N SER A 253 -7.80 1.16 13.82
CA SER A 253 -8.80 0.25 13.23
C SER A 253 -9.89 1.02 12.47
N ASP A 254 -10.41 2.11 13.05
CA ASP A 254 -11.40 2.97 12.41
C ASP A 254 -10.82 3.70 11.19
N LEU A 255 -9.61 4.23 11.31
CA LEU A 255 -8.91 4.89 10.20
C LEU A 255 -8.71 3.94 9.02
N ILE A 256 -8.33 2.68 9.27
CA ILE A 256 -8.17 1.66 8.24
C ILE A 256 -9.53 1.36 7.58
N ASP A 257 -10.61 1.24 8.36
CA ASP A 257 -11.98 1.09 7.83
C ASP A 257 -12.36 2.24 6.87
N ARG A 258 -11.90 3.47 7.15
CA ARG A 258 -12.08 4.67 6.33
C ARG A 258 -11.12 4.79 5.14
N GLY A 259 -10.26 3.80 4.90
CA GLY A 259 -9.34 3.73 3.76
C GLY A 259 -7.91 4.18 4.03
N THR A 260 -7.55 4.45 5.30
CA THR A 260 -6.17 4.77 5.69
C THR A 260 -5.26 3.56 5.50
N GLN A 261 -4.03 3.81 5.05
CA GLN A 261 -2.96 2.83 4.99
C GLN A 261 -1.71 3.43 5.62
N ILE A 262 -1.09 2.71 6.55
CA ILE A 262 0.16 3.11 7.20
C ILE A 262 1.23 2.09 6.80
N LEU A 263 2.26 2.56 6.12
CA LEU A 263 3.38 1.77 5.63
C LEU A 263 4.70 2.34 6.17
N PRO A 264 5.77 1.53 6.28
CA PRO A 264 7.07 2.09 6.60
C PRO A 264 7.60 2.87 5.40
N ALA A 265 8.30 3.97 5.65
CA ALA A 265 9.04 4.71 4.62
C ALA A 265 10.33 3.98 4.18
N SER A 266 10.60 2.79 4.72
CA SER A 266 11.78 1.99 4.44
C SER A 266 11.53 0.94 3.36
N ASP A 267 12.48 0.79 2.44
CA ASP A 267 12.50 -0.29 1.44
C ASP A 267 12.94 -1.66 2.03
N ASN A 268 13.23 -1.74 3.34
CA ASN A 268 13.66 -2.98 3.97
C ASN A 268 12.48 -3.98 4.07
N LYS A 269 12.60 -5.11 3.38
CA LYS A 269 11.60 -6.19 3.37
C LYS A 269 11.23 -6.71 4.76
N ASP A 270 12.15 -6.74 5.71
CA ASP A 270 11.87 -7.22 7.05
C ASP A 270 11.01 -6.23 7.84
N VAL A 271 11.23 -4.93 7.65
CA VAL A 271 10.38 -3.87 8.24
C VAL A 271 9.01 -3.86 7.58
N ILE A 272 8.94 -3.99 6.25
CA ILE A 272 7.67 -4.04 5.50
C ILE A 272 6.78 -5.18 6.00
N LYS A 273 7.35 -6.38 6.22
CA LYS A 273 6.61 -7.55 6.75
C LYS A 273 6.04 -7.36 8.15
N MET A 274 6.51 -6.36 8.91
CA MET A 274 5.96 -6.08 10.25
C MET A 274 4.58 -5.41 10.17
N PHE A 275 4.27 -4.77 9.05
CA PHE A 275 2.99 -4.10 8.79
C PHE A 275 1.97 -5.06 8.16
N PRO A 276 0.67 -4.84 8.38
CA PRO A 276 -0.37 -5.65 7.77
C PRO A 276 -0.41 -5.45 6.25
N ASP A 277 -0.73 -6.52 5.50
CA ASP A 277 -1.07 -6.40 4.10
C ASP A 277 -2.51 -5.88 3.95
N TYR A 278 -2.63 -4.61 3.61
CA TYR A 278 -3.92 -3.93 3.43
C TYR A 278 -4.75 -4.49 2.27
N SER A 279 -4.15 -5.23 1.34
CA SER A 279 -4.87 -5.91 0.24
C SER A 279 -5.52 -7.22 0.71
N ASN A 280 -4.99 -7.82 1.79
CA ASN A 280 -5.38 -9.14 2.28
C ASN A 280 -5.75 -9.15 3.77
N LEU A 281 -6.42 -8.08 4.25
CA LEU A 281 -6.80 -7.93 5.66
C LEU A 281 -7.66 -9.09 6.20
N ASN A 282 -8.41 -9.78 5.34
CA ASN A 282 -9.22 -10.93 5.73
C ASN A 282 -8.40 -12.13 6.21
N LEU A 283 -7.12 -12.22 5.82
CA LEU A 283 -6.22 -13.32 6.18
C LEU A 283 -5.37 -13.04 7.42
N ILE A 284 -5.51 -11.86 8.04
CA ILE A 284 -4.66 -11.50 9.17
C ILE A 284 -4.96 -12.36 10.41
N GLU A 285 -3.90 -12.73 11.12
CA GLU A 285 -3.95 -13.47 12.38
C GLU A 285 -3.32 -12.65 13.51
N SER A 286 -3.84 -12.85 14.73
CA SER A 286 -3.30 -12.21 15.93
C SER A 286 -1.90 -12.76 16.24
N LYS A 287 -0.99 -11.86 16.62
CA LYS A 287 0.37 -12.23 17.07
C LYS A 287 0.38 -12.69 18.52
N THR A 288 -0.65 -12.37 19.30
CA THR A 288 -0.81 -12.90 20.66
C THR A 288 -1.39 -14.32 20.57
N LYS A 289 -0.63 -15.31 21.05
CA LYS A 289 -1.16 -16.68 21.23
C LYS A 289 -2.43 -16.57 22.07
N LYS A 290 -3.53 -17.10 21.54
CA LYS A 290 -4.83 -17.21 22.22
C LYS A 290 -4.63 -17.60 23.69
N LEU A 291 -4.91 -16.69 24.61
CA LEU A 291 -5.44 -17.05 25.92
C LEU A 291 -6.92 -17.43 25.69
N MET A 292 -7.13 -18.57 25.04
CA MET A 292 -8.43 -19.23 24.94
C MET A 292 -8.23 -20.66 25.42
N GLU A 293 -8.16 -20.81 26.73
CA GLU A 293 -8.81 -21.90 27.45
C GLU A 293 -10.01 -21.32 28.19
#